data_AF-A0A7S0GBE6-F1
#
_entry.id   AF-A0A7S0GBE6-F1
#
_cell.length_a   1.000
_cell.length_b   1.000
_cell.length_c   1.000
_cell.angle_alpha   90.00
_cell.angle_beta   90.00
_cell.angle_gamma   90.00
#
_symmetry.space_group_name_H-M   'P 1'
#
loop_
_entity.id
_entity.type
_entity.pdbx_description
1 polymer ?
#
loop_
_entity_poly.entity_id
_entity_poly.type
_entity_poly.pdbx_seq_one_letter_code
_entity_poly.pdbx_strand_id
1 'polypeptide(L)'
;MVASLTNANLIGGNTAGLLTERDVEHCLDLVQTRSCRVESSSDDSSGAAAPPLRVLAPIFDMINHSPNPNAEFIREGDTLEVRALRDISADDEVFISYGSSTQPA
;
A
#
# COMPACT_ATOMS: atom_id res chain seq x y z
N MET A 1 -8.23 -27.94 -8.03
CA MET A 1 -6.95 -28.45 -8.53
C MET A 1 -5.87 -27.81 -7.66
N VAL A 2 -5.44 -28.50 -6.61
CA VAL A 2 -4.56 -27.95 -5.56
C VAL A 2 -3.12 -28.23 -5.98
N ALA A 3 -2.32 -27.18 -6.16
CA ALA A 3 -0.89 -27.31 -6.37
C ALA A 3 -0.21 -27.57 -5.03
N SER A 4 0.27 -28.80 -4.84
CA SER A 4 1.14 -29.19 -3.73
C SER A 4 2.53 -28.58 -3.96
N LEU A 5 2.95 -27.68 -3.09
CA LEU A 5 4.34 -27.23 -3.00
C LEU A 5 5.01 -27.96 -1.83
N THR A 6 5.57 -29.13 -2.12
CA THR A 6 6.55 -29.79 -1.27
C THR A 6 7.84 -28.96 -1.27
N ASN A 7 8.10 -28.24 -0.17
CA ASN A 7 9.37 -27.54 0.02
C ASN A 7 10.48 -28.54 0.38
N ALA A 8 11.41 -28.67 -0.55
CA ALA A 8 12.66 -29.38 -0.38
C ALA A 8 13.57 -28.67 0.63
N ASN A 9 14.28 -29.48 1.42
CA ASN A 9 15.36 -29.11 2.32
C ASN A 9 16.28 -28.01 1.77
N LEU A 10 16.41 -26.92 2.53
CA LEU A 10 17.62 -26.10 2.55
C LEU A 10 18.34 -26.37 3.89
N ILE A 11 19.39 -27.18 3.79
CA ILE A 11 20.34 -27.47 4.86
C ILE A 11 21.30 -26.28 4.95
N GLY A 12 21.41 -25.66 6.13
CA GLY A 12 22.58 -24.85 6.50
C GLY A 12 22.28 -23.51 7.18
N GLY A 13 22.03 -23.55 8.49
CA GLY A 13 22.41 -22.49 9.42
C GLY A 13 21.59 -21.20 9.40
N ASN A 14 20.45 -21.20 10.11
CA ASN A 14 20.05 -20.25 11.17
C ASN A 14 18.55 -20.53 11.44
N THR A 15 18.15 -20.90 12.64
CA THR A 15 16.72 -20.97 13.00
C THR A 15 16.15 -19.56 13.20
N ALA A 16 16.26 -18.71 12.18
CA ALA A 16 15.36 -17.59 12.02
C ALA A 16 14.04 -18.20 11.53
N GLY A 17 12.96 -17.99 12.30
CA GLY A 17 11.69 -18.72 12.13
C GLY A 17 11.27 -18.87 10.67
N LEU A 18 11.02 -20.12 10.25
CA LEU A 18 10.47 -20.42 8.94
C LEU A 18 9.12 -19.68 8.81
N LEU A 19 9.00 -18.84 7.77
CA LEU A 19 7.72 -18.23 7.40
C LEU A 19 6.70 -19.33 7.15
N THR A 20 5.57 -19.27 7.84
CA THR A 20 4.45 -20.16 7.61
C THR A 20 3.62 -19.67 6.43
N GLU A 21 2.79 -20.55 5.86
CA GLU A 21 1.80 -20.16 4.85
C GLU A 21 0.91 -19.01 5.34
N ARG A 22 0.49 -19.08 6.61
CA ARG A 22 -0.29 -18.03 7.27
C ARG A 22 0.44 -16.68 7.33
N ASP A 23 1.76 -16.69 7.53
CA ASP A 23 2.54 -15.45 7.55
C ASP A 23 2.57 -14.81 6.15
N VAL A 24 2.68 -15.64 5.11
CA VAL A 24 2.65 -15.17 3.72
C VAL A 24 1.27 -14.59 3.37
N GLU A 25 0.20 -15.32 3.69
CA GLU A 25 -1.18 -14.84 3.49
C GLU A 25 -1.42 -13.52 4.21
N HIS A 26 -1.01 -13.42 5.48
CA HIS A 26 -1.14 -12.20 6.25
C HIS A 26 -0.36 -11.02 5.66
N CYS A 27 0.86 -11.26 5.18
CA CYS A 27 1.64 -10.22 4.49
C CYS A 27 0.96 -9.76 3.20
N LEU A 28 0.40 -10.69 2.42
CA LEU A 28 -0.30 -10.36 1.19
C LEU A 28 -1.57 -9.53 1.46
N ASP A 29 -2.35 -9.91 2.47
CA ASP A 29 -3.53 -9.16 2.90
C ASP A 29 -3.16 -7.73 3.32
N LEU A 30 -2.07 -7.57 4.08
CA LEU A 30 -1.57 -6.25 4.46
C LEU A 30 -1.17 -5.42 3.24
N VAL A 31 -0.36 -5.97 2.34
CA VAL A 31 0.06 -5.24 1.12
C VAL A 31 -1.15 -4.89 0.25
N GLN A 32 -2.13 -5.78 0.11
CA GLN A 32 -3.31 -5.56 -0.70
C GLN A 32 -4.22 -4.47 -0.12
N THR A 33 -4.37 -4.41 1.21
CA THR A 33 -5.35 -3.53 1.86
C THR A 33 -4.78 -2.21 2.38
N ARG A 34 -3.45 -2.12 2.57
CA ARG A 34 -2.79 -0.99 3.24
C ARG A 34 -1.71 -0.31 2.42
N SER A 35 -1.35 -0.81 1.24
CA SER A 35 -0.35 -0.13 0.40
C SER A 35 -0.91 1.13 -0.27
N CYS A 36 -0.12 2.19 -0.25
CA CYS A 36 -0.37 3.44 -0.95
C CYS A 36 0.34 3.43 -2.31
N ARG A 37 -0.30 3.97 -3.33
CA ARG A 37 0.30 4.17 -4.65
C ARG A 37 0.95 5.55 -4.70
N VAL A 38 2.23 5.58 -5.02
CA VAL A 38 3.04 6.81 -5.03
C VAL A 38 3.72 6.95 -6.39
N GLU A 39 3.63 8.13 -6.99
CA GLU A 39 4.32 8.40 -8.25
C GLU A 39 5.83 8.30 -8.04
N SER A 40 6.50 7.55 -8.90
CA SER A 40 7.96 7.45 -8.91
C SER A 40 8.55 8.76 -9.41
N SER A 41 9.46 9.34 -8.63
CA SER A 41 10.32 10.43 -9.06
C SER A 41 11.40 9.85 -9.98
N SER A 42 11.07 9.60 -11.25
CA SER A 42 12.07 9.17 -12.23
C SER A 42 12.69 10.39 -12.91
N ASP A 43 13.95 10.68 -12.59
CA ASP A 43 14.83 11.58 -13.37
C ASP A 43 15.31 10.91 -14.68
N ASP A 44 14.73 9.78 -15.08
CA ASP A 44 15.11 9.10 -16.30
C ASP A 44 14.69 9.92 -17.51
N SER A 45 15.69 10.53 -18.17
CA SER A 45 15.65 11.24 -19.44
C SER A 45 15.07 10.45 -20.63
N SER A 46 14.48 9.27 -20.39
CA SER A 46 13.92 8.35 -21.39
C SER A 46 12.51 8.73 -21.84
N GLY A 47 11.86 9.71 -21.18
CA GLY A 47 10.52 10.19 -21.53
C GLY A 47 9.38 9.21 -21.23
N ALA A 48 9.69 8.01 -20.70
CA ALA A 48 8.70 7.07 -20.21
C ALA A 48 8.47 7.30 -18.71
N ALA A 49 7.23 7.58 -18.31
CA ALA A 49 6.87 7.67 -16.90
C ALA A 49 7.15 6.32 -16.22
N ALA A 50 7.99 6.31 -15.19
CA ALA A 50 8.24 5.10 -14.42
C ALA A 50 6.93 4.63 -13.74
N PRO A 51 6.77 3.30 -13.56
CA PRO A 51 5.58 2.77 -12.91
C PRO A 51 5.52 3.27 -11.46
N PRO A 52 4.34 3.65 -10.98
CA PRO A 52 4.18 4.13 -9.61
C PRO A 52 4.53 3.02 -8.61
N LEU A 53 5.13 3.42 -7.50
CA LEU A 53 5.56 2.56 -6.42
C LEU A 53 4.37 2.22 -5.50
N ARG A 54 4.44 1.04 -4.88
CA ARG A 54 3.57 0.66 -3.76
C ARG A 54 4.37 0.72 -2.48
N VAL A 55 3.92 1.51 -1.51
CA VAL A 55 4.61 1.70 -0.23
C VAL A 55 3.64 1.46 0.92
N LEU A 56 4.15 0.94 2.02
CA LEU A 56 3.44 0.98 3.31
C LEU A 56 3.83 2.28 4.00
N ALA A 57 2.86 3.15 4.23
CA ALA A 57 3.05 4.44 4.88
C ALA A 57 2.33 4.40 6.24
N PRO A 58 3.06 4.24 7.36
CA PRO A 58 2.45 4.21 8.69
C PRO A 58 1.59 5.44 8.93
N ILE A 59 0.47 5.29 9.64
CA ILE A 59 -0.55 6.33 9.92
C ILE A 59 -1.42 6.60 8.69
N PHE A 60 -0.84 6.77 7.51
CA PHE A 60 -1.58 6.99 6.26
C PHE A 60 -2.44 5.78 5.90
N ASP A 61 -1.91 4.59 6.15
CA ASP A 61 -2.61 3.32 5.94
C ASP A 61 -3.85 3.13 6.85
N MET A 62 -4.04 4.01 7.84
CA MET A 62 -5.22 4.01 8.71
C MET A 62 -6.35 4.91 8.24
N ILE A 63 -6.14 5.77 7.25
CA ILE A 63 -7.16 6.69 6.76
C ILE A 63 -8.07 5.96 5.77
N ASN A 64 -9.36 5.92 6.06
CA ASN A 64 -10.32 5.13 5.29
C ASN A 64 -10.67 5.74 3.93
N HIS A 65 -11.22 4.90 3.06
CA HIS A 65 -11.73 5.30 1.77
C HIS A 65 -13.15 5.89 1.85
N SER A 66 -13.41 6.95 1.06
CA SER A 66 -14.75 7.38 0.70
C SER A 66 -14.83 7.74 -0.79
N PRO A 67 -15.96 7.47 -1.48
CA PRO A 67 -16.21 8.00 -2.83
C PRO A 67 -16.35 9.54 -2.84
N ASN A 68 -16.65 10.14 -1.69
CA ASN A 68 -16.71 11.59 -1.48
C ASN A 68 -15.67 12.01 -0.43
N PRO A 69 -14.36 11.91 -0.75
CA PRO A 69 -13.30 12.16 0.22
C PRO A 69 -13.35 13.61 0.73
N ASN A 70 -12.85 13.81 1.95
CA ASN A 70 -12.67 15.15 2.54
C ASN A 70 -11.19 15.52 2.68
N ALA A 71 -10.28 14.63 2.33
CA ALA A 71 -8.86 14.87 2.22
C ALA A 71 -8.26 14.19 0.98
N GLU A 72 -7.09 14.66 0.56
CA GLU A 72 -6.30 14.06 -0.50
C GLU A 72 -4.91 13.67 -0.04
N PHE A 73 -4.35 12.67 -0.71
CA PHE A 73 -3.01 12.15 -0.51
C PHE A 73 -2.08 12.72 -1.59
N ILE A 74 -0.99 13.37 -1.17
CA ILE A 74 -0.03 13.99 -2.08
C ILE A 74 1.39 13.58 -1.67
N ARG A 75 2.26 13.39 -2.66
CA ARG A 75 3.70 13.34 -2.44
C ARG A 75 4.31 14.70 -2.78
N GLU A 76 5.00 15.31 -1.83
CA GLU A 76 5.78 16.53 -2.05
C GLU A 76 7.25 16.26 -1.76
N GLY A 77 8.06 16.16 -2.83
CA GLY A 77 9.46 15.74 -2.70
C GLY A 77 9.57 14.36 -2.04
N ASP A 78 10.15 14.34 -0.83
CA ASP A 78 10.38 13.14 -0.04
C ASP A 78 9.35 12.91 1.06
N THR A 79 8.33 13.77 1.18
CA THR A 79 7.25 13.62 2.17
C THR A 79 5.95 13.17 1.54
N LEU A 80 5.17 12.44 2.34
CA LEU A 80 3.76 12.19 2.07
C LEU A 80 2.96 13.17 2.91
N GLU A 81 1.94 13.77 2.30
CA GLU A 81 1.07 14.74 2.94
C GLU A 81 -0.40 14.35 2.78
N VAL A 82 -1.19 14.70 3.79
CA VAL A 82 -2.65 14.64 3.75
C VAL A 82 -3.18 16.06 3.85
N ARG A 83 -3.92 16.50 2.84
CA ARG A 83 -4.49 17.84 2.81
C ARG A 83 -6.01 17.77 2.83
N ALA A 84 -6.62 18.56 3.69
CA ALA A 84 -8.07 18.69 3.72
C ALA A 84 -8.54 19.38 2.43
N LEU A 85 -9.54 18.82 1.78
CA LEU A 85 -10.19 19.38 0.59
C LEU A 85 -11.32 20.36 0.96
N ARG A 86 -11.74 20.33 2.22
CA ARG A 86 -12.82 21.13 2.81
C ARG A 86 -12.65 21.13 4.33
N ASP A 87 -13.42 21.99 5.01
CA ASP A 87 -13.47 21.98 6.47
C ASP A 87 -13.96 20.61 6.99
N ILE A 88 -13.29 20.11 8.03
CA ILE A 88 -13.59 18.85 8.71
C ILE A 88 -13.85 19.19 10.17
N SER A 89 -15.02 18.82 10.69
CA SER A 89 -15.37 19.07 12.10
C SER A 89 -14.52 18.19 13.01
N ALA A 90 -14.35 18.58 14.28
CA ALA A 90 -13.48 17.85 15.22
C ALA A 90 -13.86 16.37 15.41
N ASP A 91 -15.13 16.02 15.22
CA ASP A 91 -15.67 14.67 15.38
C ASP A 91 -15.87 13.93 14.04
N ASP A 92 -15.57 14.58 12.91
CA ASP A 92 -15.70 13.97 11.59
C ASP A 92 -14.47 13.13 11.26
N GLU A 93 -14.71 11.95 10.66
CA GLU A 93 -13.63 11.09 10.18
C GLU A 93 -12.98 11.64 8.91
N VAL A 94 -11.66 11.50 8.80
CA VAL A 94 -10.89 11.86 7.61
C VAL A 94 -10.96 10.70 6.62
N PHE A 95 -11.32 11.01 5.37
CA PHE A 95 -11.43 10.07 4.27
C PHE A 95 -10.64 10.53 3.05
N ILE A 96 -9.92 9.58 2.45
CA ILE A 96 -9.21 9.76 1.18
C ILE A 96 -9.83 8.91 0.07
N SER A 97 -9.45 9.18 -1.18
CA SER A 97 -9.73 8.25 -2.28
C SER A 97 -8.58 7.26 -2.42
N TYR A 98 -8.88 5.96 -2.42
CA TYR A 98 -7.90 4.91 -2.74
C TYR A 98 -7.69 4.76 -4.26
N GLY A 99 -8.32 5.61 -5.07
CA GLY A 99 -8.28 5.58 -6.53
C GLY A 99 -9.19 4.51 -7.15
N SER A 100 -9.09 4.33 -8.46
CA SER A 100 -9.94 3.42 -9.24
C SER A 100 -9.70 1.93 -8.95
N SER A 101 -8.67 1.58 -8.19
CA SER A 101 -8.33 0.19 -7.83
C SER A 101 -9.24 -0.42 -6.76
N THR A 102 -10.16 0.34 -6.16
CA THR A 102 -11.10 -0.17 -5.15
C THR A 102 -12.46 -0.57 -5.71
N GLN A 103 -12.71 -0.41 -7.01
CA GLN A 103 -13.95 -0.85 -7.64
C GLN A 103 -13.82 -2.31 -8.09
N PRO A 104 -14.72 -3.22 -7.68
CA PRO A 104 -14.82 -4.54 -8.31
C PRO A 104 -15.17 -4.36 -9.79
N ALA A 105 -14.55 -5.16 -10.66
CA ALA A 105 -14.87 -5.20 -12.08
C ALA A 105 -16.29 -5.72 -12.35
#